data_AF-A0A3G4RSY4-F1
#
_entry.id   AF-A0A3G4RSY4-F1
#
_cell.length_a   1.000
_cell.length_b   1.000
_cell.length_c   1.000
_cell.angle_alpha   90.00
_cell.angle_beta   90.00
_cell.angle_gamma   90.00
#
_symmetry.space_group_name_H-M   'P 1'
#
loop_
_entity.id
_entity.type
_entity.pdbx_description
1 polymer ?
#
loop_
_entity_poly.entity_id
_entity_poly.type
_entity_poly.pdbx_seq_one_letter_code
_entity_poly.pdbx_strand_id
1 'polypeptide(L)'
;MQMVKTINRYPAWWTLYYALRFIYFISIPVLSIFILFGVLSITSSRYVTQEDYIYTCVCLFLLIAPAILMYSRASSRKDKIKKIVAEIKNTRFLFT
;
A
#
# COMPACT_ATOMS: atom_id res chain seq x y z
N MET A 1 21.30 31.69 -19.50
CA MET A 1 20.87 30.27 -19.64
C MET A 1 19.77 30.03 -18.61
N GLN A 2 18.50 30.15 -18.98
CA GLN A 2 17.41 29.90 -18.04
C GLN A 2 17.27 28.39 -17.85
N MET A 3 17.51 27.91 -16.63
CA MET A 3 17.27 26.52 -16.27
C MET A 3 15.77 26.27 -16.33
N VAL A 4 15.31 25.66 -17.43
CA VAL A 4 13.96 25.12 -17.56
C VAL A 4 13.82 24.10 -16.44
N LYS A 5 13.17 24.50 -15.33
CA LYS A 5 12.76 23.60 -14.27
C LYS A 5 11.88 22.56 -14.95
N THR A 6 12.41 21.34 -15.12
CA THR A 6 11.61 20.19 -15.48
C THR A 6 10.57 20.03 -14.39
N ILE A 7 9.37 20.54 -14.64
CA ILE A 7 8.21 20.32 -13.78
C ILE A 7 8.15 18.82 -13.58
N ASN A 8 8.31 18.38 -12.32
CA ASN A 8 8.25 16.96 -11.96
C ASN A 8 6.98 16.37 -12.59
N ARG A 9 7.15 15.58 -13.67
CA ARG A 9 6.05 15.03 -14.47
C ARG A 9 5.14 14.12 -13.64
N TYR A 10 5.67 13.64 -12.52
CA TYR A 10 4.97 12.80 -11.58
C TYR A 10 4.72 13.57 -10.29
N PRO A 11 3.47 13.55 -9.79
CA PRO A 11 3.15 14.20 -8.53
C PRO A 11 3.91 13.54 -7.37
N ALA A 12 4.26 14.29 -6.32
CA ALA A 12 5.16 13.85 -5.24
C ALA A 12 4.74 12.54 -4.54
N TRP A 13 3.45 12.21 -4.57
CA TRP A 13 2.92 10.95 -4.02
C TRP A 13 3.21 9.72 -4.88
N TRP A 14 3.52 9.90 -6.16
CA TRP A 14 3.79 8.83 -7.11
C TRP A 14 5.07 8.09 -6.72
N THR A 15 6.10 8.83 -6.31
CA THR A 15 7.36 8.28 -5.80
C THR A 15 7.14 7.46 -4.53
N LEU A 16 6.36 7.97 -3.57
CA LEU A 16 6.00 7.24 -2.35
C LEU A 16 5.19 5.97 -2.65
N TYR A 17 4.24 6.04 -3.59
CA TYR A 17 3.46 4.87 -4.01
C TYR A 17 4.34 3.81 -4.68
N TYR A 18 5.24 4.21 -5.56
CA TYR A 18 6.18 3.30 -6.22
C TYR A 18 7.14 2.63 -5.23
N ALA A 19 7.69 3.40 -4.29
CA ALA A 19 8.56 2.86 -3.25
C ALA A 19 7.82 1.85 -2.36
N LEU A 20 6.61 2.20 -1.89
CA LEU A 20 5.77 1.30 -1.10
C LEU A 20 5.41 0.02 -1.87
N ARG A 21 5.06 0.15 -3.16
CA ARG A 21 4.73 -0.99 -4.01
C ARG A 21 5.94 -1.90 -4.24
N PHE A 22 7.12 -1.32 -4.46
CA PHE A 22 8.36 -2.07 -4.67
C PHE A 22 8.77 -2.84 -3.41
N ILE A 23 8.79 -2.17 -2.26
CA ILE A 23 9.07 -2.79 -0.96
C ILE A 23 8.06 -3.91 -0.69
N TYR A 24 6.78 -3.67 -0.94
CA TYR A 24 5.71 -4.66 -0.78
C TYR A 24 5.92 -5.90 -1.65
N PHE A 25 6.27 -5.69 -2.93
CA PHE A 25 6.47 -6.80 -3.87
C PHE A 25 7.65 -7.71 -3.46
N ILE A 26 8.71 -7.14 -2.90
CA ILE A 26 9.86 -7.88 -2.37
C ILE A 26 9.53 -8.56 -1.04
N SER A 27 8.74 -7.92 -0.19
CA SER A 27 8.41 -8.47 1.13
C SER A 27 7.37 -9.59 1.07
N ILE A 28 6.52 -9.68 0.04
CA ILE A 28 5.57 -10.80 -0.14
C ILE A 28 6.26 -12.18 -0.09
N PRO A 29 7.22 -12.53 -0.96
CA PRO A 29 7.82 -13.86 -0.95
C PRO A 29 8.56 -14.15 0.36
N VAL A 30 9.25 -13.15 0.92
CA VAL A 30 9.98 -13.28 2.18
C VAL A 30 9.00 -13.57 3.33
N LEU A 31 7.96 -12.76 3.50
CA LEU A 31 6.95 -12.94 4.54
C LEU A 31 6.16 -14.24 4.35
N SER A 32 5.85 -14.63 3.11
CA SER A 32 5.18 -15.91 2.84
C SER A 32 6.01 -17.11 3.29
N ILE A 33 7.34 -17.09 3.11
CA ILE A 33 8.22 -18.15 3.61
C ILE A 33 8.19 -18.19 5.15
N PHE A 34 8.28 -17.03 5.81
CA PHE A 34 8.20 -16.97 7.27
C PHE A 34 6.86 -17.46 7.82
N ILE A 35 5.74 -17.12 7.16
CA ILE A 35 4.41 -17.61 7.54
C ILE A 35 4.33 -19.13 7.35
N LEU A 36 4.85 -19.67 6.24
CA LEU A 36 4.89 -21.12 6.01
C LEU A 36 5.69 -21.84 7.09
N PHE A 37 6.89 -21.35 7.42
CA PHE A 37 7.70 -21.91 8.50
C PHE A 37 7.00 -21.80 9.86
N GLY A 38 6.39 -20.66 10.18
CA GLY A 38 5.64 -20.47 11.42
C GLY A 38 4.46 -21.45 11.53
N VAL A 39 3.67 -21.60 10.47
CA VAL A 39 2.55 -22.55 10.44
C VAL A 39 3.02 -24.00 10.53
N LEU A 40 4.11 -24.36 9.86
CA LEU A 40 4.72 -25.69 9.96
C LEU A 40 5.22 -25.97 11.40
N SER A 41 5.88 -25.01 12.04
CA SER A 41 6.32 -25.14 13.44
C SER A 41 5.15 -25.30 14.42
N ILE A 42 4.05 -24.55 14.21
CA ILE A 42 2.84 -24.64 15.03
C ILE A 42 2.13 -26.00 14.84
N THR A 43 2.06 -26.50 13.61
CA THR A 43 1.34 -27.75 13.30
C THR A 43 2.13 -29.00 13.61
N SER A 44 3.47 -28.94 13.51
CA SER A 44 4.33 -30.13 13.59
C SER A 44 4.97 -30.32 14.96
N SER A 45 5.03 -29.28 15.82
CA SER A 45 5.63 -29.41 17.15
C SER A 45 4.59 -29.75 18.22
N ARG A 46 4.95 -30.66 19.15
CA ARG A 46 4.16 -30.94 20.36
C ARG A 46 4.24 -29.82 21.40
N TYR A 47 5.23 -28.93 21.28
CA TYR A 47 5.53 -27.85 22.21
C TYR A 47 5.69 -26.55 21.43
N VAL A 48 4.56 -26.02 20.98
CA VAL A 48 4.53 -24.70 20.32
C VAL A 48 4.85 -23.64 21.35
N THR A 49 5.86 -22.82 21.10
CA THR A 49 6.16 -21.69 21.98
C THR A 49 5.25 -20.51 21.65
N GLN A 50 4.94 -19.70 22.66
CA GLN A 50 4.14 -18.48 22.48
C GLN A 50 4.78 -17.53 21.44
N GLU A 51 6.11 -17.55 21.34
CA GLU A 51 6.85 -16.74 20.38
C GLU A 51 6.54 -17.11 18.92
N ASP A 52 6.43 -18.41 18.59
CA ASP A 52 6.10 -18.86 17.24
C ASP A 52 4.74 -18.33 16.75
N TYR A 53 3.77 -18.26 17.65
CA TYR A 53 2.47 -17.65 17.38
C TYR A 53 2.58 -16.14 17.14
N ILE A 54 3.33 -15.44 17.98
CA ILE A 54 3.53 -13.99 17.84
C ILE A 54 4.23 -13.69 16.51
N TYR A 55 5.30 -14.41 16.16
CA TYR A 55 6.02 -14.22 14.89
C TYR A 55 5.12 -14.46 13.68
N THR A 56 4.32 -15.53 13.70
CA THR A 56 3.41 -15.85 12.59
C THR A 56 2.33 -14.77 12.43
N CYS A 57 1.73 -14.32 13.54
CA CYS A 57 0.74 -13.23 13.55
C CYS A 57 1.32 -11.90 13.08
N VAL A 58 2.54 -11.55 13.52
CA VAL A 58 3.22 -10.32 13.11
C VAL A 58 3.54 -10.35 11.62
N CYS A 59 4.00 -11.49 11.08
CA CYS A 59 4.27 -11.63 9.65
C CYS A 59 2.98 -11.48 8.81
N LEU A 60 1.87 -12.06 9.26
CA LEU A 60 0.56 -11.88 8.62
C LEU A 60 0.10 -10.41 8.65
N PHE A 61 0.26 -9.73 9.79
CA PHE A 61 -0.10 -8.33 9.92
C PHE A 61 0.74 -7.43 9.00
N LEU A 62 2.05 -7.66 8.94
CA LEU A 62 2.97 -6.94 8.05
C LEU A 62 2.67 -7.17 6.56
N LEU A 63 2.07 -8.31 6.21
CA LEU A 63 1.63 -8.59 4.85
C LEU A 63 0.33 -7.85 4.50
N ILE A 64 -0.59 -7.70 5.45
CA ILE A 64 -1.91 -7.08 5.20
C ILE A 64 -1.87 -5.54 5.34
N ALA A 65 -1.13 -5.01 6.30
CA ALA A 65 -1.10 -3.58 6.59
C ALA A 65 -0.73 -2.68 5.39
N PRO A 66 0.28 -3.00 4.56
CA PRO A 66 0.63 -2.19 3.39
C PRO A 66 -0.49 -2.18 2.34
N ALA A 67 -1.20 -3.29 2.18
CA ALA A 67 -2.33 -3.39 1.25
C ALA A 67 -3.48 -2.47 1.69
N ILE A 68 -3.81 -2.45 2.99
CA ILE A 68 -4.84 -1.56 3.56
C ILE A 68 -4.42 -0.09 3.38
N LEU A 69 -3.15 0.25 3.65
CA LEU A 69 -2.64 1.61 3.49
C LEU A 69 -2.65 2.09 2.03
N MET A 70 -2.32 1.21 1.08
CA MET A 70 -2.42 1.53 -0.35
C MET A 70 -3.88 1.71 -0.78
N TYR A 71 -4.78 0.86 -0.29
CA TYR A 71 -6.20 0.92 -0.61
C TYR A 71 -6.87 2.20 -0.08
N SER A 72 -6.62 2.56 1.19
CA SER A 72 -7.20 3.76 1.80
C SER A 72 -6.75 5.04 1.07
N ARG A 73 -5.46 5.14 0.75
CA ARG A 73 -4.92 6.27 -0.04
C ARG A 73 -5.50 6.33 -1.44
N ALA A 74 -5.73 5.18 -2.08
CA ALA A 74 -6.39 5.14 -3.39
C ALA A 74 -7.85 5.59 -3.31
N SER A 75 -8.58 5.16 -2.28
CA SER A 75 -9.98 5.53 -2.04
C SER A 75 -10.14 7.04 -1.85
N SER A 76 -9.39 7.64 -0.92
CA SER A 76 -9.45 9.09 -0.66
C SER A 76 -9.13 9.93 -1.91
N ARG A 77 -8.32 9.39 -2.83
CA ARG A 77 -8.01 10.07 -4.10
C ARG A 77 -9.13 9.94 -5.12
N LYS A 78 -9.78 8.77 -5.22
CA LYS A 78 -10.99 8.61 -6.05
C LYS A 78 -12.06 9.64 -5.64
N ASP A 79 -12.22 9.87 -4.34
CA ASP A 79 -13.18 10.85 -3.84
C ASP A 79 -12.81 12.29 -4.18
N LYS A 80 -11.51 12.65 -4.06
CA LYS A 80 -11.02 13.97 -4.50
C LYS A 80 -11.24 14.20 -6.00
N ILE A 81 -10.95 13.20 -6.84
CA ILE A 81 -11.16 13.29 -8.29
C ILE A 81 -12.65 13.44 -8.61
N LYS A 82 -13.53 12.65 -7.96
CA LYS A 82 -14.97 12.79 -8.13
C LYS A 82 -15.48 14.19 -7.77
N LYS A 83 -14.98 14.78 -6.68
CA LYS A 83 -15.33 16.16 -6.29
C LYS A 83 -14.90 17.17 -7.35
N ILE A 84 -13.66 17.10 -7.83
CA ILE A 84 -13.16 18.00 -8.88
C ILE A 84 -13.97 17.86 -10.16
N VAL A 85 -14.28 16.62 -10.58
CA VAL A 85 -15.10 16.37 -11.78
C VAL A 85 -16.51 16.95 -11.63
N ALA A 86 -17.13 16.81 -10.45
CA ALA A 86 -18.44 17.39 -10.16
C ALA A 86 -18.39 18.93 -10.20
N GLU A 87 -17.33 19.54 -9.67
CA GLU A 87 -17.14 20.99 -9.68
C GLU A 87 -16.93 21.55 -11.10
N ILE A 88 -16.15 20.86 -11.94
CA ILE A 88 -15.99 21.20 -13.37
C ILE A 88 -17.32 21.09 -14.12
N LYS A 89 -18.11 20.05 -13.83
CA LYS A 89 -19.43 19.87 -14.44
C LYS A 89 -20.37 21.01 -14.07
N ASN A 90 -20.40 21.40 -12.79
CA ASN A 90 -21.22 22.50 -12.31
C ASN A 90 -20.78 23.86 -12.85
N THR A 91 -19.47 24.12 -12.94
CA THR A 91 -18.96 25.38 -13.53
C THR A 91 -19.19 25.47 -15.03
N ARG A 92 -19.08 24.37 -15.79
CA ARG A 92 -19.50 24.37 -17.21
C ARG A 92 -20.99 24.62 -17.39
N PHE A 93 -21.82 24.10 -16.49
CA PHE A 93 -23.27 24.30 -16.53
C PHE A 93 -23.68 25.75 -16.19
N LEU A 94 -22.85 26.48 -15.44
CA LEU A 94 -23.08 27.88 -15.05
C LEU A 94 -22.72 28.89 -16.15
N PHE A 95 -22.01 28.47 -17.20
CA PHE A 95 -21.59 29.30 -18.34
C PHE A 95 -22.41 29.04 -19.62
N THR A 96 -23.52 28.31 -19.53
CA THR A 96 -24.51 28.12 -20.62
C THR A 96 -25.83 28.75 -20.22
#